data_AF-A0A813I663-F1
#
_entry.id   AF-A0A813I663-F1
#
_cell.length_a   1.000
_cell.length_b   1.000
_cell.length_c   1.000
_cell.angle_alpha   90.00
_cell.angle_beta   90.00
_cell.angle_gamma   90.00
#
_symmetry.space_group_name_H-M   'P 1'
#
loop_
_entity.id
_entity.type
_entity.pdbx_description
1 polymer ?
#
loop_
_entity_poly.entity_id
_entity_poly.type
_entity_poly.pdbx_seq_one_letter_code
_entity_poly.pdbx_strand_id
1 'polypeptide(L)'
;MGASLSSQFAECPVGTRLLAASYVLACVGAPALTERVAPRIRLQLYLLCSLSTVGRGYLSGLLLSAFHRPLRGSMDLMMALAELQMSVASLPSREKDLGSLRFLLWAIGNICGTNVAFLLLMKGLGLMGSRDAHLRVNQGFWSLIMASVTQQ
;
A
#
# COMPACT_ATOMS: atom_id res chain seq x y z
N MET A 1 -2.10 22.24 18.94
CA MET A 1 -2.65 22.89 17.74
C MET A 1 -2.25 22.06 16.54
N GLY A 2 -3.19 21.34 15.93
CA GLY A 2 -2.88 20.45 14.80
C GLY A 2 -2.64 21.26 13.54
N ALA A 3 -1.43 21.20 13.00
CA ALA A 3 -1.11 21.73 11.68
C ALA A 3 -2.11 21.14 10.66
N SER A 4 -2.68 21.96 9.78
CA SER A 4 -3.61 21.47 8.76
C SER A 4 -2.90 20.40 7.92
N LEU A 5 -3.63 19.38 7.46
CA LEU A 5 -3.08 18.35 6.57
C LEU A 5 -2.31 18.95 5.39
N SER A 6 -2.80 20.06 4.83
CA SER A 6 -2.12 20.81 3.78
C SER A 6 -0.74 21.35 4.17
N SER A 7 -0.59 21.87 5.40
CA SER A 7 0.70 22.35 5.91
C SER A 7 1.69 21.19 6.14
N GLN A 8 1.20 20.06 6.67
CA GLN A 8 2.04 18.86 6.85
C GLN A 8 2.53 18.32 5.50
N PHE A 9 1.66 18.31 4.49
CA PHE A 9 2.04 17.92 3.13
C PHE A 9 3.05 18.87 2.49
N ALA A 10 2.97 20.18 2.75
CA ALA A 10 3.91 21.15 2.21
C ALA A 10 5.32 20.97 2.78
N GLU A 11 5.42 20.56 4.05
CA GLU A 11 6.69 20.31 4.75
C GLU A 11 7.27 18.90 4.48
N CYS A 12 6.50 18.02 3.82
CA CYS A 12 6.95 16.68 3.48
C CYS A 12 8.03 16.70 2.38
N PRO A 13 9.11 15.92 2.54
CA PRO A 13 10.07 15.75 1.46
C PRO A 13 9.45 15.02 0.25
N VAL A 14 10.16 15.06 -0.88
CA VAL A 14 9.60 14.71 -2.20
C VAL A 14 9.15 13.25 -2.28
N GLY A 15 9.91 12.32 -1.71
CA GLY A 15 9.60 10.89 -1.74
C GLY A 15 8.31 10.57 -1.02
N THR A 16 8.12 11.12 0.18
CA THR A 16 6.89 10.94 0.98
C THR A 16 5.68 11.50 0.24
N ARG A 17 5.79 12.70 -0.35
CA ARG A 17 4.73 13.29 -1.17
C ARG A 17 4.39 12.41 -2.37
N LEU A 18 5.40 11.85 -3.04
CA LEU A 18 5.22 10.98 -4.19
C LEU A 18 4.50 9.68 -3.80
N LEU A 19 4.87 9.06 -2.68
CA LEU A 19 4.18 7.86 -2.18
C LEU A 19 2.72 8.18 -1.85
N ALA A 20 2.47 9.24 -1.10
CA ALA A 20 1.13 9.66 -0.71
C ALA A 20 0.25 10.00 -1.93
N ALA A 21 0.79 10.72 -2.91
CA ALA A 21 0.08 11.01 -4.17
C ALA A 21 -0.22 9.73 -4.96
N SER A 22 0.73 8.80 -5.01
CA SER A 22 0.56 7.50 -5.68
C SER A 22 -0.54 6.66 -5.01
N TYR A 23 -0.62 6.69 -3.68
CA TYR A 23 -1.68 6.02 -2.91
C TYR A 23 -3.06 6.58 -3.21
N VAL A 24 -3.21 7.91 -3.18
CA VAL A 24 -4.48 8.57 -3.51
C VAL A 24 -4.88 8.25 -4.95
N LEU A 25 -3.93 8.30 -5.89
CA LEU A 25 -4.16 7.98 -7.30
C LEU A 25 -4.59 6.52 -7.48
N ALA A 26 -3.96 5.57 -6.78
CA ALA A 26 -4.28 4.16 -6.90
C ALA A 26 -5.57 3.76 -6.15
N CYS A 27 -5.94 4.46 -5.08
CA CYS A 27 -7.20 4.21 -4.35
C CYS A 27 -8.42 4.86 -5.02
N VAL A 28 -8.28 6.07 -5.55
CA VAL A 28 -9.40 6.86 -6.12
C VAL A 28 -9.35 6.89 -7.64
N GLY A 29 -8.17 7.18 -8.21
CA GLY A 29 -7.99 7.35 -9.65
C GLY A 29 -8.10 6.04 -10.42
N ALA A 30 -7.45 4.97 -9.95
CA ALA A 30 -7.42 3.69 -10.65
C ALA A 30 -8.83 3.08 -10.84
N PRO A 31 -9.71 3.02 -9.81
CA PRO A 31 -11.10 2.59 -10.00
C PRO A 31 -11.88 3.47 -10.98
N ALA A 32 -11.79 4.80 -10.85
CA ALA A 32 -12.50 5.76 -11.70
C ALA A 32 -12.08 5.66 -13.18
N LEU A 33 -10.79 5.40 -13.45
CA LEU A 33 -10.26 5.18 -14.79
C LEU A 33 -10.73 3.83 -15.36
N THR A 34 -10.71 2.76 -14.57
CA THR A 34 -11.13 1.43 -15.03
C THR A 34 -12.61 1.35 -15.39
N GLU A 35 -13.47 2.01 -14.61
CA GLU A 35 -14.91 2.01 -14.86
C GLU A 35 -15.27 2.79 -16.14
N ARG A 36 -14.51 3.84 -16.47
CA ARG A 36 -14.79 4.70 -17.63
C ARG A 36 -14.15 4.25 -18.93
N VAL A 37 -12.93 3.71 -18.89
CA VAL A 37 -12.11 3.51 -20.10
C VAL A 37 -12.02 2.05 -20.51
N ALA A 38 -11.96 1.12 -19.55
CA ALA A 38 -11.70 -0.29 -19.86
C ALA A 38 -12.29 -1.24 -18.81
N PRO A 39 -13.62 -1.40 -18.72
CA PRO A 39 -14.27 -2.26 -17.74
C PRO A 39 -13.90 -3.75 -17.86
N ARG A 40 -13.31 -4.16 -19.00
CA ARG A 40 -12.81 -5.52 -19.23
C ARG A 40 -11.43 -5.77 -18.63
N ILE A 41 -10.66 -4.73 -18.33
CA ILE A 41 -9.34 -4.88 -17.70
C ILE A 41 -9.59 -5.07 -16.20
N ARG A 42 -9.36 -6.29 -15.71
CA ARG A 42 -9.37 -6.59 -14.27
C ARG A 42 -8.13 -6.00 -13.60
N LEU A 43 -8.03 -4.68 -13.57
CA LEU A 43 -6.88 -3.94 -13.01
C LEU A 43 -6.61 -4.33 -11.55
N GLN A 44 -7.66 -4.71 -10.82
CA GLN A 44 -7.58 -5.26 -9.47
C GLN A 44 -6.65 -6.48 -9.36
N LEU A 45 -6.52 -7.31 -10.41
CA LEU A 45 -5.58 -8.44 -10.40
C LEU A 45 -4.11 -8.00 -10.38
N TYR A 46 -3.81 -6.83 -10.92
CA TYR A 46 -2.46 -6.26 -10.96
C TYR A 46 -2.14 -5.45 -9.69
N LEU A 47 -3.17 -5.02 -8.95
CA LEU A 47 -3.06 -4.21 -7.74
C LEU A 47 -3.16 -5.03 -6.45
N LEU A 48 -3.60 -6.28 -6.49
CA LEU A 48 -3.79 -7.10 -5.30
C LEU A 48 -2.71 -8.17 -5.16
N CYS A 49 -2.12 -8.26 -3.96
CA CYS A 49 -1.16 -9.31 -3.61
C CYS A 49 -1.85 -10.42 -2.83
N SER A 50 -2.08 -11.57 -3.49
CA SER A 50 -2.65 -12.80 -2.92
C SER A 50 -1.97 -14.01 -3.53
N LEU A 51 -2.12 -15.19 -2.90
CA LEU A 51 -1.64 -16.44 -3.52
C LEU A 51 -2.31 -16.72 -4.87
N SER A 52 -3.59 -16.35 -5.02
CA SER A 52 -4.33 -16.52 -6.27
C SER A 52 -3.78 -15.64 -7.40
N THR A 53 -3.46 -14.37 -7.12
CA THR A 53 -2.91 -13.45 -8.14
C THR A 53 -1.48 -13.82 -8.51
N VAL A 54 -0.64 -14.13 -7.53
CA VAL A 54 0.75 -14.57 -7.77
C VAL A 54 0.79 -15.92 -8.48
N GLY A 55 -0.06 -16.88 -8.11
CA GLY A 55 -0.16 -18.19 -8.77
C GLY A 55 -0.59 -18.12 -10.24
N ARG A 56 -1.22 -17.02 -10.66
CA ARG A 56 -1.59 -16.72 -12.05
C ARG A 56 -0.55 -15.89 -12.82
N GLY A 57 0.58 -15.59 -12.20
CA GLY A 57 1.68 -14.81 -12.80
C GLY A 57 1.57 -13.29 -12.62
N TYR A 58 0.59 -12.78 -11.87
CA TYR A 58 0.47 -11.34 -11.60
C TYR A 58 1.39 -10.90 -10.46
N LEU A 59 2.68 -10.71 -10.78
CA LEU A 59 3.70 -10.32 -9.81
C LEU A 59 3.70 -8.84 -9.47
N SER A 60 3.07 -7.98 -10.28
CA SER A 60 2.99 -6.54 -10.04
C SER A 60 2.33 -6.21 -8.69
N GLY A 61 1.43 -7.08 -8.21
CA GLY A 61 0.79 -6.95 -6.91
C GLY A 61 1.80 -6.92 -5.74
N LEU A 62 2.96 -7.56 -5.87
CA LEU A 62 4.01 -7.54 -4.84
C LEU A 62 4.50 -6.13 -4.51
N LEU A 63 4.41 -5.20 -5.45
CA LEU A 63 4.78 -3.81 -5.25
C LEU A 63 3.56 -2.90 -5.15
N LEU A 64 2.59 -3.09 -6.04
CA LEU A 64 1.47 -2.16 -6.20
C LEU A 64 0.41 -2.31 -5.11
N SER A 65 0.36 -3.43 -4.39
CA SER A 65 -0.70 -3.65 -3.38
C SER A 65 -0.61 -2.72 -2.18
N ALA A 66 0.58 -2.23 -1.84
CA ALA A 66 0.73 -1.23 -0.80
C ALA A 66 0.05 0.10 -1.18
N PHE A 67 -0.07 0.39 -2.47
CA PHE A 67 -0.62 1.65 -2.96
C PHE A 67 -2.15 1.62 -3.14
N HIS A 68 -2.76 0.44 -3.08
CA HIS A 68 -4.18 0.28 -3.37
C HIS A 68 -4.93 -0.26 -2.15
N ARG A 69 -6.02 0.43 -1.77
CA ARG A 69 -7.03 -0.07 -0.85
C ARG A 69 -8.40 0.10 -1.53
N PRO A 70 -9.18 -0.97 -1.71
CA PRO A 70 -10.50 -0.88 -2.31
C PRO A 70 -11.43 -0.09 -1.37
N LEU A 71 -12.01 0.99 -1.87
CA LEU A 71 -12.92 1.86 -1.13
C LEU A 71 -14.37 1.42 -1.36
N ARG A 72 -14.84 0.39 -0.65
CA ARG A 72 -16.20 -0.17 -0.84
C ARG A 72 -17.23 0.42 0.13
N GLY A 73 -16.79 1.08 1.20
CA GLY A 73 -17.66 1.74 2.17
C GLY A 73 -16.95 2.85 2.93
N SER A 74 -17.70 3.50 3.83
CA SER A 74 -17.21 4.61 4.66
C SER A 74 -16.07 4.18 5.59
N MET A 75 -16.13 2.97 6.15
CA MET A 75 -15.06 2.39 6.98
C MET A 75 -13.75 2.26 6.20
N ASP A 76 -13.79 1.80 4.94
CA ASP A 76 -12.59 1.67 4.10
C ASP A 76 -11.99 3.04 3.79
N LEU A 77 -12.84 4.04 3.54
CA LEU A 77 -12.43 5.42 3.33
C LEU A 77 -11.76 6.00 4.58
N MET A 78 -12.36 5.82 5.76
CA MET A 78 -11.76 6.28 7.01
C MET A 78 -10.41 5.63 7.28
N MET A 79 -10.28 4.32 7.02
CA MET A 79 -9.02 3.62 7.12
C MET A 79 -7.98 4.13 6.12
N ALA A 80 -8.37 4.39 4.87
CA ALA A 80 -7.46 4.96 3.87
C ALA A 80 -6.98 6.36 4.26
N LEU A 81 -7.86 7.20 4.80
CA LEU A 81 -7.51 8.53 5.33
C LEU A 81 -6.60 8.43 6.55
N ALA A 82 -6.85 7.47 7.45
CA ALA A 82 -6.00 7.22 8.62
C ALA A 82 -4.60 6.76 8.20
N GLU A 83 -4.49 5.84 7.24
CA GLU A 83 -3.21 5.41 6.67
C GLU A 83 -2.47 6.58 6.01
N LEU A 84 -3.18 7.42 5.26
CA LEU A 84 -2.60 8.61 4.65
C LEU A 84 -2.06 9.58 5.73
N GLN A 85 -2.86 9.87 6.76
CA GLN A 85 -2.47 10.73 7.89
C GLN A 85 -1.24 10.18 8.61
N MET A 86 -1.23 8.88 8.92
CA MET A 86 -0.11 8.23 9.61
C MET A 86 1.15 8.18 8.74
N SER A 87 1.01 7.96 7.43
CA SER A 87 2.15 7.97 6.51
C SER A 87 2.79 9.36 6.44
N VAL A 88 1.98 10.43 6.36
CA VAL A 88 2.45 11.82 6.38
C VAL A 88 3.07 12.19 7.73
N ALA A 89 2.60 11.62 8.84
CA ALA A 89 3.18 11.89 10.14
C ALA A 89 4.53 11.16 10.39
N SER A 90 4.68 9.94 9.86
CA SER A 90 5.80 9.04 10.24
C SER A 90 6.89 8.90 9.19
N LEU A 91 6.57 8.97 7.89
CA LEU A 91 7.55 8.77 6.81
C LEU A 91 8.51 9.95 6.59
N PRO A 92 8.13 11.23 6.81
CA PRO A 92 9.05 12.35 6.58
C PRO A 92 10.31 12.31 7.41
N SER A 93 10.23 11.90 8.69
CA SER A 93 11.43 11.76 9.53
C SER A 93 12.36 10.70 8.94
N ARG A 94 11.81 9.56 8.54
CA ARG A 94 12.57 8.46 7.93
C ARG A 94 13.23 8.86 6.61
N GLU A 95 12.54 9.64 5.79
CA GLU A 95 13.09 10.15 4.54
C GLU A 95 14.22 11.16 4.79
N LYS A 96 14.10 12.02 5.82
CA LYS A 96 15.17 12.96 6.21
C LYS A 96 16.43 12.22 6.67
N ASP A 97 16.29 11.12 7.40
CA ASP A 97 17.42 10.33 7.90
C ASP A 97 18.17 9.58 6.78
N LEU A 98 17.42 8.99 5.85
CA LEU A 98 17.99 8.15 4.79
C LEU A 98 18.38 8.94 3.53
N GLY A 99 17.72 10.08 3.29
CA GLY A 99 17.68 10.75 2.00
C GLY A 99 16.68 10.11 1.02
N SER A 100 16.09 10.90 0.13
CA SER A 100 14.94 10.52 -0.69
C SER A 100 15.13 9.25 -1.53
N LEU A 101 16.28 9.08 -2.19
CA LEU A 101 16.52 7.89 -3.03
C LEU A 101 16.59 6.62 -2.18
N ARG A 102 17.35 6.64 -1.08
CA ARG A 102 17.50 5.49 -0.18
C ARG A 102 16.19 5.17 0.52
N PHE A 103 15.41 6.20 0.87
CA PHE A 103 14.06 6.04 1.40
C PHE A 103 13.12 5.32 0.43
N LEU A 104 13.13 5.67 -0.86
CA LEU A 104 12.29 4.98 -1.85
C LEU A 104 12.72 3.52 -2.03
N LEU A 105 14.02 3.23 -2.07
CA LEU A 105 14.53 1.86 -2.11
C LEU A 105 14.15 1.08 -0.85
N TRP A 106 14.25 1.71 0.32
CA TRP A 106 13.80 1.13 1.59
C TRP A 106 12.31 0.84 1.57
N ALA A 107 11.48 1.74 1.04
CA ALA A 107 10.04 1.55 0.94
C ALA A 107 9.70 0.38 0.01
N ILE A 108 10.32 0.32 -1.18
CA ILE A 108 10.16 -0.80 -2.12
C ILE A 108 10.56 -2.13 -1.46
N GLY A 109 11.70 -2.15 -0.77
CA GLY A 109 12.19 -3.32 -0.05
C GLY A 109 11.22 -3.79 1.04
N ASN A 110 10.67 -2.87 1.84
CA ASN A 110 9.70 -3.19 2.89
C ASN A 110 8.38 -3.69 2.31
N ILE A 111 7.87 -3.07 1.24
CA ILE A 111 6.64 -3.50 0.58
C ILE A 111 6.82 -4.93 0.05
N CYS A 112 7.86 -5.17 -0.75
CA CYS A 112 8.13 -6.48 -1.34
C CYS A 112 8.37 -7.54 -0.25
N GLY A 113 9.20 -7.23 0.75
CA GLY A 113 9.52 -8.13 1.85
C GLY A 113 8.28 -8.51 2.66
N THR A 114 7.43 -7.53 3.00
CA THR A 114 6.19 -7.78 3.75
C THR A 114 5.20 -8.60 2.92
N ASN A 115 5.06 -8.32 1.62
CA ASN A 115 4.19 -9.08 0.73
C ASN A 115 4.68 -10.53 0.56
N VAL A 116 5.99 -10.76 0.43
CA VAL A 116 6.55 -12.11 0.40
C VAL A 116 6.29 -12.85 1.71
N ALA A 117 6.55 -12.20 2.85
CA ALA A 117 6.27 -12.79 4.17
C ALA A 117 4.78 -13.14 4.35
N PHE A 118 3.89 -12.23 3.92
CA PHE A 118 2.45 -12.46 3.91
C PHE A 118 2.04 -13.67 3.05
N LEU A 119 2.60 -13.79 1.83
CA LEU A 119 2.31 -14.93 0.95
C LEU A 119 2.81 -16.24 1.55
N LEU A 120 3.99 -16.26 2.19
CA LEU A 120 4.49 -17.45 2.89
C LEU A 120 3.55 -17.85 4.04
N LEU A 121 3.06 -16.89 4.82
CA LEU A 121 2.13 -17.13 5.91
C LEU A 121 0.78 -17.66 5.38
N MET A 122 0.24 -17.05 4.32
CA MET A 122 -0.98 -17.54 3.68
C MET A 122 -0.80 -18.94 3.08
N LYS A 123 0.39 -19.24 2.54
CA LYS A 123 0.69 -20.58 2.01
C LYS A 123 0.67 -21.61 3.15
N GLY A 124 1.27 -21.28 4.30
CA GLY A 124 1.20 -22.10 5.51
C GLY A 124 -0.23 -22.34 5.97
N LEU A 125 -1.04 -21.28 6.08
CA LEU A 125 -2.46 -21.38 6.45
C LEU A 125 -3.26 -22.24 5.45
N GLY A 126 -2.97 -22.15 4.16
CA GLY A 126 -3.59 -22.99 3.13
C GLY A 126 -3.28 -24.48 3.34
N LEU A 127 -2.03 -24.81 3.69
CA LEU A 127 -1.62 -26.19 4.02
C LEU A 127 -2.30 -26.72 5.30
N MET A 128 -2.65 -25.84 6.24
CA MET A 128 -3.39 -26.18 7.46
C MET A 128 -4.91 -26.32 7.24
N GLY A 129 -5.39 -26.19 6.00
CA GLY A 129 -6.80 -26.43 5.64
C GLY A 129 -7.68 -25.18 5.54
N SER A 130 -7.12 -23.97 5.69
CA SER A 130 -7.87 -22.73 5.52
C SER A 130 -8.13 -22.43 4.04
N ARG A 131 -9.33 -22.75 3.55
CA ARG A 131 -9.75 -22.57 2.14
C ARG A 131 -9.65 -21.12 1.66
N ASP A 132 -9.86 -20.15 2.54
CA ASP A 132 -9.87 -18.73 2.19
C ASP A 132 -8.47 -18.10 2.14
N ALA A 133 -7.43 -18.82 2.53
CA ALA A 133 -6.07 -18.28 2.58
C ALA A 133 -5.59 -17.78 1.20
N HIS A 134 -6.08 -18.39 0.11
CA HIS A 134 -5.72 -18.01 -1.25
C HIS A 134 -6.31 -16.67 -1.71
N LEU A 135 -7.39 -16.21 -1.07
CA LEU A 135 -8.14 -15.02 -1.45
C LEU A 135 -7.80 -13.81 -0.59
N ARG A 136 -7.10 -14.00 0.54
CA ARG A 136 -6.67 -12.89 1.40
C ARG A 136 -5.61 -12.05 0.69
N VAL A 137 -5.74 -10.74 0.90
CA VAL A 137 -4.88 -9.72 0.27
C VAL A 137 -4.18 -8.90 1.34
N ASN A 138 -2.92 -8.56 1.08
CA ASN A 138 -2.21 -7.54 1.83
C ASN A 138 -2.26 -6.23 1.04
N GLN A 139 -2.78 -5.18 1.65
CA GLN A 139 -3.13 -3.93 0.98
C GLN A 139 -2.94 -2.73 1.90
N GLY A 140 -2.69 -1.56 1.31
CA GLY A 140 -2.51 -0.32 2.05
C GLY A 140 -1.08 -0.07 2.54
N PHE A 141 -0.88 1.10 3.15
CA PHE A 141 0.42 1.57 3.63
C PHE A 141 0.83 1.02 4.99
N TRP A 142 0.02 0.14 5.57
CA TRP A 142 0.19 -0.32 6.94
C TRP A 142 1.58 -0.90 7.21
N SER A 143 2.13 -1.68 6.28
CA SER A 143 3.47 -2.26 6.42
C SER A 143 4.56 -1.20 6.53
N LEU A 144 4.49 -0.16 5.69
CA LEU A 144 5.44 0.95 5.71
C LEU A 144 5.32 1.79 6.98
N ILE A 145 4.09 2.07 7.41
CA ILE A 145 3.82 2.82 8.64
C ILE A 145 4.35 2.05 9.85
N MET A 146 4.11 0.74 9.92
CA MET A 146 4.63 -0.08 11.01
C MET A 146 6.16 -0.16 10.99
N ALA A 147 6.76 -0.29 9.82
CA ALA A 147 8.22 -0.29 9.68
C ALA A 147 8.85 1.07 10.06
N SER A 148 8.17 2.19 9.80
CA SER A 148 8.67 3.51 10.20
C SER A 148 8.52 3.76 11.70
N VAL A 149 7.38 3.38 12.30
CA VAL A 149 7.11 3.58 13.73
C VAL A 149 7.99 2.70 14.61
N THR A 150 8.27 1.46 14.20
CA THR A 150 9.14 0.54 14.97
C THR A 150 10.62 0.92 14.97
N GLN A 151 11.03 1.86 14.11
CA GLN A 151 12.41 2.30 13.95
C GLN A 151 12.67 3.69 14.56
N GLN A 152 11.67 4.27 15.24
CA GLN A 152 11.77 5.49 16.05
C GLN A 152 12.14 5.12 17.49
#